data_AF-A0A0V0HGB3-F1
#
_entry.id   AF-A0A0V0HGB3-F1
#
_cell.length_a   1.000
_cell.length_b   1.000
_cell.length_c   1.000
_cell.angle_alpha   90.00
_cell.angle_beta   90.00
_cell.angle_gamma   90.00
#
_symmetry.space_group_name_H-M   'P 1'
#
loop_
_entity.id
_entity.type
_entity.pdbx_description
1 polymer ?
#
loop_
_entity_poly.entity_id
_entity_poly.type
_entity_poly.pdbx_seq_one_letter_code
_entity_poly.pdbx_strand_id
1 'polypeptide(L)'
;MATDFKFIPVIDVSPLLEKWDHPKIAQDEGVAQVVKQLDQACRDVGFFYVKGHGIPVSLMKEIKNIAREYFHQPYEEKIEIKLSAETGYRGYQRIGENITKGKPDIHEAIDVCYLISYGVCIYIIIGK
;
A
#
# COMPACT_ATOMS: atom_id res chain seq x y z
N MET A 1 0.81 -20.57 -9.65
CA MET A 1 0.05 -20.37 -10.90
C MET A 1 -1.27 -19.77 -10.47
N ALA A 2 -1.54 -18.50 -10.77
CA ALA A 2 -2.86 -17.94 -10.51
C ALA A 2 -3.90 -18.75 -11.30
N THR A 3 -5.01 -19.12 -10.66
CA THR A 3 -6.12 -19.76 -11.37
C THR A 3 -6.81 -18.72 -12.25
N ASP A 4 -7.45 -19.15 -13.33
CA ASP A 4 -8.19 -18.25 -14.21
C ASP A 4 -9.41 -17.72 -13.46
N PHE A 5 -9.38 -16.44 -13.06
CA PHE A 5 -10.44 -15.79 -12.27
C PHE A 5 -11.21 -14.78 -13.12
N LYS A 6 -12.53 -14.72 -12.94
CA LYS A 6 -13.41 -13.84 -13.74
C LYS A 6 -13.58 -12.44 -13.16
N PHE A 7 -13.40 -12.29 -11.85
CA PHE A 7 -13.62 -11.04 -11.13
C PHE A 7 -12.61 -10.91 -9.99
N ILE A 8 -12.20 -9.67 -9.70
CA ILE A 8 -11.33 -9.39 -8.56
C ILE A 8 -12.20 -9.30 -7.30
N PRO A 9 -11.90 -10.06 -6.24
CA PRO A 9 -12.69 -10.01 -5.00
C PRO A 9 -12.67 -8.62 -4.36
N VAL A 10 -13.81 -8.21 -3.80
CA VAL A 10 -13.92 -7.03 -2.94
C VAL A 10 -14.30 -7.52 -1.54
N ILE A 11 -13.39 -7.39 -0.58
CA ILE A 11 -13.54 -7.95 0.76
C ILE A 11 -13.81 -6.82 1.75
N ASP A 12 -14.86 -6.99 2.56
CA ASP A 12 -15.14 -6.09 3.68
C ASP A 12 -14.28 -6.48 4.89
N VAL A 13 -13.41 -5.58 5.33
CA VAL A 13 -12.50 -5.84 6.47
C VAL A 13 -13.01 -5.21 7.78
N SER A 14 -14.19 -4.58 7.79
CA SER A 14 -14.74 -3.93 8.99
C SER A 14 -14.75 -4.85 10.23
N PRO A 15 -15.13 -6.15 10.14
CA PRO A 15 -15.12 -7.05 11.29
C PRO A 15 -13.73 -7.23 11.93
N LEU A 16 -12.65 -7.11 11.15
CA LEU A 16 -11.28 -7.19 11.66
C LEU A 16 -10.92 -5.93 12.46
N LEU A 17 -11.40 -4.77 12.02
CA LEU A 17 -11.14 -3.48 12.67
C LEU A 17 -11.99 -3.29 13.92
N GLU A 18 -13.24 -3.73 13.92
CA GLU A 18 -14.14 -3.59 15.07
C GLU A 18 -13.72 -4.43 16.28
N LYS A 19 -12.95 -5.51 16.04
CA LYS A 19 -12.63 -6.53 17.06
C LYS A 19 -11.13 -6.76 17.22
N TRP A 20 -10.30 -5.89 16.66
CA TRP A 20 -8.84 -6.07 16.58
C TRP A 20 -8.17 -6.27 17.95
N ASP A 21 -8.75 -5.71 19.01
CA ASP A 21 -8.29 -5.75 20.40
C ASP A 21 -9.07 -6.77 21.27
N HIS A 22 -10.04 -7.49 20.69
CA HIS A 22 -10.88 -8.41 21.44
C HIS A 22 -10.12 -9.72 21.76
N PRO A 23 -10.05 -10.17 23.03
CA PRO A 23 -9.24 -11.33 23.43
C PRO A 23 -9.70 -12.66 22.82
N LYS A 24 -10.94 -12.71 22.31
CA LYS A 24 -11.53 -13.89 21.64
C LYS A 24 -11.81 -13.66 20.16
N ILE A 25 -11.10 -12.74 19.50
CA ILE A 25 -11.28 -12.42 18.07
C ILE A 25 -11.32 -13.66 17.16
N ALA A 26 -10.51 -14.68 17.46
CA ALA A 26 -10.45 -15.93 16.68
C ALA A 26 -11.72 -16.80 16.78
N GLN A 27 -12.58 -16.57 17.77
CA GLN A 27 -13.85 -17.29 17.95
C GLN A 27 -15.01 -16.56 17.30
N ASP A 28 -14.77 -15.36 16.76
CA ASP A 28 -15.81 -14.57 16.12
C ASP A 28 -16.09 -15.07 14.70
N GLU A 29 -17.35 -15.38 14.41
CA GLU A 29 -17.77 -15.91 13.11
C GLU A 29 -17.53 -14.90 11.97
N GLY A 30 -17.76 -13.61 12.22
CA GLY A 30 -17.53 -12.55 11.23
C GLY A 30 -16.06 -12.40 10.87
N VAL A 31 -15.18 -12.40 11.88
CA VAL A 31 -13.72 -12.41 11.67
C VAL A 31 -13.31 -13.67 10.90
N ALA A 32 -13.76 -14.86 11.32
CA ALA A 32 -13.42 -16.11 10.66
C ALA A 32 -13.83 -16.12 9.17
N GLN A 33 -15.00 -15.56 8.86
CA GLN A 33 -15.48 -15.44 7.48
C GLN A 33 -14.61 -14.48 6.64
N VAL A 34 -14.19 -13.34 7.20
CA VAL A 34 -13.30 -12.40 6.49
C VAL A 34 -11.92 -13.05 6.27
N VAL A 35 -11.36 -13.71 7.28
CA VAL A 35 -10.07 -14.42 7.16
C VAL A 35 -10.14 -15.49 6.08
N LYS A 36 -11.22 -16.25 6.00
CA LYS A 36 -11.43 -17.26 4.94
C LYS A 36 -11.48 -16.62 3.54
N GLN A 37 -12.14 -15.47 3.40
CA GLN A 37 -12.17 -14.75 2.12
C GLN A 37 -10.80 -14.24 1.71
N LEU A 38 -10.01 -13.73 2.66
CA LEU A 38 -8.63 -13.27 2.42
C LEU A 38 -7.74 -14.43 1.99
N ASP A 39 -7.79 -15.56 2.69
CA ASP A 39 -7.02 -16.76 2.32
C ASP A 39 -7.37 -17.24 0.90
N GLN A 40 -8.67 -17.32 0.57
CA GLN A 40 -9.12 -17.73 -0.76
C GLN A 40 -8.65 -16.76 -1.84
N ALA A 41 -8.81 -15.45 -1.64
CA ALA A 41 -8.40 -14.44 -2.61
C ALA A 41 -6.87 -14.47 -2.84
N CYS A 42 -6.08 -14.66 -1.79
CA CYS A 42 -4.63 -14.81 -1.89
C CYS A 42 -4.21 -16.07 -2.68
N ARG A 43 -4.91 -17.19 -2.50
CA ARG A 43 -4.58 -18.46 -3.17
C ARG A 43 -5.00 -18.49 -4.64
N ASP A 44 -6.20 -17.97 -4.93
CA ASP A 44 -6.79 -18.09 -6.26
C ASP A 44 -6.33 -16.95 -7.18
N VAL A 45 -6.44 -15.71 -6.68
CA VAL A 45 -6.27 -14.49 -7.48
C VAL A 45 -4.90 -13.85 -7.23
N GLY A 46 -4.44 -13.88 -5.97
CA GLY A 46 -3.20 -13.25 -5.52
C GLY A 46 -3.35 -11.76 -5.15
N PHE A 47 -4.53 -11.16 -5.35
CA PHE A 47 -4.85 -9.79 -4.96
C PHE A 47 -6.37 -9.58 -4.84
N PHE A 48 -6.78 -8.51 -4.16
CA PHE A 48 -8.18 -8.17 -3.90
C PHE A 48 -8.32 -6.67 -3.57
N TYR A 49 -9.53 -6.13 -3.73
CA TYR A 49 -9.89 -4.82 -3.20
C TYR A 49 -10.41 -4.97 -1.77
N VAL A 50 -10.15 -3.95 -0.94
CA VAL A 50 -10.69 -3.85 0.42
C VAL A 50 -11.73 -2.74 0.50
N LYS A 51 -12.81 -2.98 1.24
CA LYS A 51 -13.74 -1.96 1.70
C LYS A 51 -13.88 -2.06 3.22
N GLY A 52 -14.46 -1.04 3.84
CA GLY A 52 -14.62 -1.07 5.30
C GLY A 52 -13.30 -0.91 6.06
N HIS A 53 -12.26 -0.38 5.41
CA HIS A 53 -10.92 -0.21 5.98
C HIS A 53 -10.80 1.00 6.94
N GLY A 54 -11.87 1.75 7.19
CA GLY A 54 -11.90 2.87 8.14
C GLY A 54 -11.18 4.16 7.71
N ILE A 55 -10.38 4.12 6.63
CA ILE A 55 -9.65 5.30 6.12
C ILE A 55 -10.64 6.34 5.56
N PRO A 56 -10.63 7.59 6.07
CA PRO A 56 -11.53 8.64 5.57
C PRO A 56 -11.31 8.96 4.09
N VAL A 57 -12.40 9.16 3.35
CA VAL A 57 -12.35 9.55 1.93
C VAL A 57 -11.67 10.92 1.75
N SER A 58 -11.82 11.83 2.71
CA SER A 58 -11.13 13.12 2.72
C SER A 58 -9.60 12.94 2.72
N LEU A 59 -9.07 12.10 3.60
CA LEU A 59 -7.64 11.81 3.70
C LEU A 59 -7.09 11.18 2.40
N MET A 60 -7.84 10.24 1.80
CA MET A 60 -7.43 9.66 0.52
C MET A 60 -7.39 10.69 -0.61
N LYS A 61 -8.30 11.67 -0.62
CA LYS A 61 -8.29 12.77 -1.61
C LYS A 61 -7.12 13.73 -1.35
N GLU A 62 -6.87 14.06 -0.09
CA GLU A 62 -5.78 14.93 0.32
C GLU A 62 -4.42 14.37 -0.09
N ILE A 63 -4.14 13.09 0.24
CA ILE A 63 -2.88 12.43 -0.15
C ILE A 63 -2.69 12.45 -1.67
N LYS A 64 -3.77 12.20 -2.45
CA LYS A 64 -3.71 12.26 -3.92
C LYS A 64 -3.42 13.66 -4.44
N ASN A 65 -3.97 14.69 -3.81
CA ASN A 65 -3.74 16.08 -4.20
C ASN A 65 -2.31 16.50 -3.88
N ILE A 66 -1.83 16.22 -2.67
CA ILE A 66 -0.45 16.50 -2.25
C ILE A 66 0.55 15.79 -3.16
N ALA A 67 0.33 14.50 -3.45
CA ALA A 67 1.16 13.74 -4.36
C ALA A 67 1.20 14.37 -5.76
N ARG A 68 0.03 14.78 -6.28
CA ARG A 68 -0.06 15.45 -7.57
C ARG A 68 0.73 16.76 -7.56
N GLU A 69 0.54 17.61 -6.56
CA GLU A 69 1.23 18.88 -6.43
C GLU A 69 2.76 18.69 -6.41
N TYR A 70 3.24 17.74 -5.60
CA TYR A 70 4.65 17.40 -5.55
C TYR A 70 5.21 16.96 -6.91
N PHE A 71 4.57 16.03 -7.62
CA PHE A 71 5.08 15.56 -8.92
C PHE A 71 5.01 16.61 -10.03
N HIS A 72 4.25 17.69 -9.85
CA HIS A 72 4.24 18.85 -10.76
C HIS A 72 5.36 19.86 -10.47
N GLN A 73 6.08 19.73 -9.36
CA GLN A 73 7.23 20.59 -9.08
C GLN A 73 8.37 20.34 -10.07
N PRO A 74 9.25 21.35 -10.29
CA PRO A 74 10.49 21.18 -11.03
C PRO A 74 11.35 20.02 -10.49
N TYR A 75 12.19 19.46 -11.35
CA TYR A 75 13.03 18.32 -10.97
C TYR A 75 13.98 18.66 -9.82
N GLU A 76 14.49 19.89 -9.80
CA GLU A 76 15.42 20.41 -8.79
C GLU A 76 14.78 20.41 -7.40
N GLU A 77 13.49 20.69 -7.28
CA GLU A 77 12.76 20.62 -6.01
C GLU A 77 12.55 19.16 -5.57
N LYS A 78 12.22 18.28 -6.53
CA LYS A 78 11.93 16.87 -6.24
C LYS A 78 13.16 16.11 -5.75
N ILE A 79 14.34 16.39 -6.32
CA ILE A 79 15.57 15.67 -6.03
C ILE A 79 16.17 16.01 -4.65
N GLU A 80 15.70 17.06 -3.98
CA GLU A 80 16.15 17.43 -2.62
C GLU A 80 15.91 16.30 -1.61
N ILE A 81 14.86 15.50 -1.81
CA ILE A 81 14.57 14.32 -1.00
C ILE A 81 14.94 13.02 -1.70
N LYS A 82 15.97 13.00 -2.55
CA LYS A 82 16.37 11.79 -3.30
C LYS A 82 16.50 10.55 -2.42
N LEU A 83 16.14 9.41 -3.00
CA LEU A 83 16.38 8.11 -2.41
C LEU A 83 17.89 7.83 -2.33
N SER A 84 18.41 7.59 -1.13
CA SER A 84 19.83 7.30 -0.93
C SER A 84 20.08 6.41 0.30
N ALA A 85 21.30 5.90 0.45
CA ALA A 85 21.65 5.08 1.62
C ALA A 85 21.52 5.88 2.93
N GLU A 86 21.84 7.18 2.90
CA GLU A 86 21.76 8.09 4.04
C GLU A 86 20.32 8.35 4.49
N THR A 87 19.36 8.29 3.56
CA THR A 87 17.93 8.42 3.87
C THR A 87 17.29 7.07 4.25
N GLY A 88 18.07 5.99 4.35
CA GLY A 88 17.54 4.64 4.56
C GLY A 88 16.77 4.11 3.34
N TYR A 89 17.20 4.52 2.15
CA TYR A 89 16.56 4.29 0.86
C TYR A 89 15.12 4.82 0.84
N ARG A 90 14.95 6.08 1.25
CA ARG A 90 13.67 6.80 1.29
C ARG A 90 13.69 8.08 0.50
N GLY A 91 12.53 8.44 -0.02
CA GLY A 91 12.32 9.68 -0.76
C GLY A 91 12.15 9.47 -2.26
N TYR A 92 12.50 10.49 -3.03
CA TYR A 92 12.20 10.60 -4.45
C TYR A 92 13.03 9.65 -5.32
N GLN A 93 12.34 9.01 -6.25
CA GLN A 93 12.86 8.12 -7.26
C GLN A 93 12.51 8.68 -8.64
N ARG A 94 13.52 8.92 -9.47
CA ARG A 94 13.30 9.42 -10.83
C ARG A 94 12.87 8.29 -11.77
N ILE A 95 12.28 8.68 -12.91
CA ILE A 95 11.94 7.74 -13.99
C ILE A 95 13.18 6.95 -14.42
N GLY A 96 13.03 5.63 -14.49
CA GLY A 96 14.09 4.69 -14.88
C GLY A 96 15.12 4.39 -13.79
N GLU A 97 14.96 4.89 -12.57
CA GLU A 97 15.84 4.56 -11.44
C GLU A 97 15.60 3.15 -10.91
N ASN A 98 14.33 2.74 -10.81
CA ASN A 98 13.97 1.36 -10.49
C ASN A 98 14.16 0.45 -11.69
N ILE A 99 14.82 -0.69 -11.47
CA ILE A 99 15.05 -1.72 -12.49
C ILE A 99 14.33 -3.02 -12.09
N THR A 100 13.23 -3.32 -12.75
CA THR A 100 12.48 -4.57 -12.55
C THR A 100 12.81 -5.57 -13.65
N LYS A 101 13.36 -6.73 -13.27
CA LYS A 101 13.78 -7.80 -14.20
C LYS A 101 14.68 -7.28 -15.34
N GLY A 102 15.60 -6.37 -15.01
CA GLY A 102 16.56 -5.79 -15.97
C GLY A 102 15.98 -4.71 -16.89
N LYS A 103 14.72 -4.28 -16.68
CA LYS A 103 14.10 -3.18 -17.43
C LYS A 103 13.86 -1.98 -16.52
N PRO A 104 14.16 -0.75 -16.95
CA PRO A 104 13.81 0.44 -16.21
C PRO A 104 12.30 0.61 -16.12
N ASP A 105 11.82 0.94 -14.93
CA ASP A 105 10.44 1.29 -14.67
C ASP A 105 10.14 2.71 -15.19
N ILE A 106 8.98 2.89 -15.81
CA ILE A 106 8.55 4.15 -16.44
C ILE A 106 7.63 4.97 -15.53
N HIS A 107 8.00 5.10 -14.25
CA HIS A 107 7.30 5.94 -13.26
C HIS A 107 8.31 6.72 -12.42
N GLU A 108 7.89 7.88 -11.91
CA GLU A 108 8.54 8.51 -10.76
C GLU A 108 7.79 8.13 -9.49
N ALA A 109 8.50 8.08 -8.36
CA ALA A 109 7.90 7.67 -7.09
C ALA A 109 8.49 8.38 -5.88
N ILE A 110 7.77 8.35 -4.76
CA ILE A 110 8.28 8.72 -3.43
C ILE A 110 8.11 7.51 -2.51
N ASP A 111 9.20 7.07 -1.90
CA ASP A 111 9.21 6.03 -0.88
C ASP A 111 9.17 6.64 0.51
N VAL A 112 8.01 6.53 1.16
CA VAL A 112 7.80 7.01 2.52
C VAL A 112 7.80 5.82 3.48
N CYS A 113 8.35 6.03 4.67
CA CYS A 113 8.10 5.13 5.79
C CYS A 113 7.97 5.85 7.12
N TYR A 114 7.07 5.32 7.96
CA TYR A 114 7.04 5.60 9.38
C TYR A 114 7.80 4.52 10.17
N LEU A 115 8.81 4.92 10.93
CA LEU A 115 9.51 4.06 11.88
C LEU A 115 8.58 3.77 13.06
N ILE A 116 8.05 2.55 13.14
CA ILE A 116 7.38 2.07 14.34
C ILE A 116 8.46 1.61 15.32
N SER A 117 8.30 1.88 16.63
CA SER A 117 9.25 1.54 17.70
C SER A 117 9.71 0.07 17.76
N TYR A 118 9.10 -0.82 16.98
CA TYR A 118 9.43 -2.24 16.87
C TYR A 118 10.14 -2.63 15.56
N GLY A 119 10.65 -1.66 14.78
CA GLY A 119 11.42 -1.94 13.56
C GLY A 119 10.57 -2.34 12.34
N VAL A 120 9.24 -2.23 12.43
CA VAL A 120 8.35 -2.40 11.28
C VAL A 120 8.26 -1.08 10.54
N CYS A 121 8.66 -1.08 9.27
CA CYS A 121 8.54 0.06 8.38
C CYS A 121 7.32 -0.14 7.48
N ILE A 122 6.33 0.75 7.53
CA ILE A 122 5.24 0.75 6.54
C ILE A 122 5.75 1.48 5.31
N TYR A 123 6.00 0.74 4.22
CA TYR A 123 6.40 1.31 2.94
C TYR A 123 5.17 1.80 2.18
N ILE A 124 5.17 3.08 1.82
CA ILE A 124 4.19 3.65 0.91
C ILE A 124 4.95 4.18 -0.30
N ILE A 125 4.68 3.60 -1.46
CA ILE A 125 5.17 4.07 -2.75
C ILE A 125 4.04 4.87 -3.37
N ILE A 126 4.26 6.18 -3.53
CA ILE A 126 3.36 7.04 -4.28
C ILE A 126 4.03 7.28 -5.63
N GLY A 127 3.43 6.84 -6.73
CA GLY A 127 4.00 7.00 -8.06
C GLY A 127 3.06 7.71 -9.05
N LYS A 128 3.65 8.26 -10.11
CA LYS A 128 2.97 8.86 -11.26
C LYS A 128 3.36 8.15 -12.57
#